data_AF-A0AAU9XDK9-F1
#
_entry.id   AF-A0AAU9XDK9-F1
#
_cell.length_a   1.000
_cell.length_b   1.000
_cell.length_c   1.000
_cell.angle_alpha   90.00
_cell.angle_beta   90.00
_cell.angle_gamma   90.00
#
_symmetry.space_group_name_H-M   'P 1'
#
loop_
_entity.id
_entity.type
_entity.pdbx_description
1 polymer ?
#
loop_
_entity_poly.entity_id
_entity_poly.type
_entity_poly.pdbx_seq_one_letter_code
_entity_poly.pdbx_strand_id
1 'polypeptide(L)'
;MVLVGFYLPPESGERMQLGITVLLAMIVFLQLVYQNLPSTSNSAPLLGKFYIVTMFLIALSLAATCLVLNYSYGRHCDGEMPIFLNLCLVLELTEQKMSRFLVLLPSLFPLFMVSVVLNVNNPISPKEYQAKIRGGFSTNWFKSKPPLKKYSEQNIIDVHEKGFSNLRLRCRADLYSYDFSTVEFKRFLGSLTTVVDDCLKHDLIPIISWIHHHAEAYATEKDRVAYVGWWTAVARQLKDRDYRLSFNLFTELGIDTCKEEGKSCDKSLRRRTDKYNEWTKDVTKAIRGTGGNNTKRILILGSPGKTAKDLPKIDSEIYKNDRYMMVEWHLYASGPNKEKDSQKYWSGDGKSGGQANVEEAISYATSFSNKTGLLTYLGAWMPHDNANGGITETEAIKFARFFVKELRKENIPWSLNVLDN
;
A
#
# COMPACT_ATOMS: atom_id res chain seq x y z
N MET A 1 -2.89 26.85 -32.26
CA MET A 1 -2.32 26.20 -33.46
C MET A 1 -3.24 25.14 -34.02
N VAL A 2 -3.73 24.17 -33.22
CA VAL A 2 -4.69 23.13 -33.70
C VAL A 2 -5.94 23.73 -34.37
N LEU A 3 -6.51 24.80 -33.80
CA LEU A 3 -7.68 25.51 -34.37
C LEU A 3 -7.41 26.11 -35.77
N VAL A 4 -6.17 26.52 -36.06
CA VAL A 4 -5.79 27.09 -37.37
C VAL A 4 -5.80 26.01 -38.45
N GLY A 5 -5.45 24.77 -38.11
CA GLY A 5 -5.52 23.63 -39.02
C GLY A 5 -6.93 23.29 -39.50
N PHE A 6 -7.97 23.69 -38.76
CA PHE A 6 -9.37 23.50 -39.19
C PHE A 6 -9.85 24.56 -40.18
N TYR A 7 -9.16 25.69 -40.30
CA TYR A 7 -9.47 26.75 -41.28
C TYR A 7 -8.73 26.57 -42.62
N LEU A 8 -7.80 25.62 -42.70
CA LEU A 8 -7.04 25.35 -43.92
C LEU A 8 -7.76 24.33 -44.80
N PRO A 9 -7.89 24.60 -46.12
CA PRO A 9 -8.54 23.69 -47.05
C PRO A 9 -7.79 22.35 -47.07
N PRO A 10 -8.50 21.21 -46.95
CA PRO A 10 -7.87 19.89 -46.87
C PRO A 10 -7.17 19.46 -48.16
N GLU A 11 -7.43 20.16 -49.28
CA GLU A 11 -6.92 19.83 -50.62
C GLU A 11 -5.44 20.19 -50.83
N SER A 12 -4.86 21.11 -50.03
CA SER A 12 -3.50 21.62 -50.27
C SER A 12 -2.38 20.76 -49.67
N GLY A 13 -2.70 19.72 -48.89
CA GLY A 13 -1.72 18.95 -48.11
C GLY A 13 -1.07 19.73 -46.96
N GLU A 14 -1.19 21.06 -46.92
CA GLU A 14 -0.62 21.95 -45.91
C GLU A 14 -1.20 21.70 -44.52
N ARG A 15 -2.47 21.26 -44.44
CA ARG A 15 -3.11 20.86 -43.18
C ARG A 15 -2.42 19.66 -42.53
N MET A 16 -2.01 18.67 -43.33
CA MET A 16 -1.25 17.50 -42.87
C MET A 16 0.15 17.92 -42.42
N GLN A 17 0.82 18.75 -43.21
CA GLN A 17 2.16 19.25 -42.91
C GLN A 17 2.19 20.12 -41.65
N LEU A 18 1.17 20.97 -41.43
CA LEU A 18 1.01 21.76 -40.22
C LEU A 18 0.83 20.85 -38.98
N GLY A 19 0.05 19.78 -39.07
CA GLY A 19 -0.11 18.87 -37.94
C GLY A 19 1.16 18.08 -37.62
N ILE A 20 1.91 17.62 -38.63
CA ILE A 20 3.20 16.92 -38.45
C ILE A 20 4.23 17.86 -37.83
N THR A 21 4.33 19.10 -38.30
CA THR A 21 5.28 20.09 -37.76
C THR A 21 4.93 20.49 -36.33
N VAL A 22 3.64 20.63 -36.00
CA VAL A 22 3.19 20.89 -34.62
C VAL A 22 3.51 19.71 -33.70
N LEU A 23 3.33 18.46 -34.15
CA LEU A 23 3.75 17.28 -33.38
C LEU A 23 5.26 17.29 -33.13
N LEU A 24 6.06 17.50 -34.17
CA LEU A 24 7.52 17.51 -34.05
C LEU A 24 7.98 18.62 -33.09
N ALA A 25 7.42 19.82 -33.20
CA ALA A 25 7.71 20.93 -32.31
C ALA A 25 7.34 20.63 -30.85
N MET A 26 6.22 19.92 -30.61
CA MET A 26 5.83 19.49 -29.26
C MET A 26 6.77 18.40 -28.69
N ILE A 27 7.23 17.44 -29.50
CA ILE A 27 8.26 16.46 -29.09
C ILE A 27 9.54 17.19 -28.67
N VAL A 28 10.04 18.09 -29.52
CA VAL A 28 11.29 18.82 -29.27
C VAL A 28 11.16 19.69 -28.03
N PHE A 29 10.05 20.43 -27.88
CA PHE A 29 9.80 21.25 -26.71
C PHE A 29 9.73 20.41 -25.42
N LEU A 30 9.05 19.26 -25.44
CA LEU A 30 8.98 18.35 -24.30
C LEU A 30 10.37 17.81 -23.92
N GLN A 31 11.19 17.48 -24.91
CA GLN A 31 12.57 17.02 -24.70
C GLN A 31 13.45 18.11 -24.07
N LEU A 32 13.26 19.37 -24.50
CA LEU A 32 13.93 20.55 -23.94
C LEU A 32 13.51 20.80 -22.49
N VAL A 33 12.22 20.71 -22.18
CA VAL A 33 11.69 20.79 -20.80
C VAL A 33 12.24 19.66 -19.94
N TYR A 34 12.28 18.43 -20.46
CA TYR A 34 12.81 17.27 -19.74
C TYR A 34 14.29 17.43 -19.35
N GLN A 35 15.10 18.02 -20.24
CA GLN A 35 16.52 18.27 -19.99
C GLN A 35 16.78 19.39 -18.97
N ASN A 36 15.82 20.30 -18.76
CA ASN A 36 15.96 21.43 -17.83
C ASN A 36 15.25 21.21 -16.49
N LEU A 37 14.55 20.10 -16.30
CA LEU A 37 13.95 19.75 -15.02
C LEU A 37 14.99 19.10 -14.10
N PRO A 38 15.13 19.53 -12.84
CA PRO A 38 16.00 18.84 -11.88
C PRO A 38 15.49 17.41 -11.65
N SER A 39 16.40 16.44 -11.58
CA SER A 39 16.16 14.99 -11.47
C SER A 39 15.47 14.53 -10.17
N THR A 40 14.76 15.42 -9.46
CA THR A 40 14.42 15.25 -8.04
C THR A 40 12.92 15.20 -7.71
N SER A 41 12.04 14.72 -8.60
CA SER A 41 10.62 14.52 -8.22
C SER A 41 10.08 13.14 -8.58
N ASN A 42 9.65 12.39 -7.56
CA ASN A 42 9.01 11.06 -7.58
C ASN A 42 7.61 11.02 -8.24
N SER A 43 7.43 11.71 -9.36
CA SER A 43 6.22 11.69 -10.18
C SER A 43 6.54 12.25 -11.56
N ALA A 44 5.99 11.66 -12.63
CA ALA A 44 6.04 12.28 -13.95
C ALA A 44 5.51 13.73 -13.85
N PRO A 45 6.27 14.75 -14.29
CA PRO A 45 5.88 16.15 -14.16
C PRO A 45 4.46 16.34 -14.70
N LEU A 46 3.60 17.04 -13.96
CA LEU A 46 2.23 17.33 -14.41
C LEU A 46 2.23 17.95 -15.82
N LEU A 47 3.25 18.78 -16.08
CA LEU A 47 3.54 19.36 -17.38
C LEU A 47 3.83 18.28 -18.45
N GLY A 48 4.70 17.31 -18.16
CA GLY A 48 5.00 16.19 -19.07
C GLY A 48 3.77 15.33 -19.37
N LYS A 49 2.92 15.07 -18.36
CA LYS A 49 1.64 14.37 -18.56
C LYS A 49 0.69 15.14 -19.49
N PHE A 50 0.59 16.45 -19.30
CA PHE A 50 -0.20 17.32 -20.18
C PHE A 50 0.29 17.28 -21.64
N TYR A 51 1.61 17.33 -21.85
CA TYR A 51 2.20 17.23 -23.19
C TYR A 51 1.90 15.87 -23.84
N ILE A 52 2.11 14.74 -23.13
CA ILE A 52 1.84 13.39 -23.67
C ILE A 52 0.37 13.23 -24.11
N VAL A 53 -0.58 13.68 -23.28
CA VAL A 53 -2.01 13.63 -23.62
C VAL A 53 -2.30 14.50 -24.84
N THR A 54 -1.72 15.70 -24.90
CA THR A 54 -1.92 16.62 -26.03
C THR A 54 -1.35 16.05 -27.33
N MET A 55 -0.18 15.41 -27.29
CA MET A 55 0.43 14.77 -28.47
C MET A 55 -0.40 13.60 -28.99
N PHE A 56 -0.96 12.79 -28.09
CA PHE A 56 -1.85 11.69 -28.48
C PHE A 56 -3.14 12.19 -29.16
N LEU A 57 -3.76 13.25 -28.63
CA LEU A 57 -4.94 13.87 -29.26
C LEU A 57 -4.64 14.43 -30.65
N ILE A 58 -3.48 15.06 -30.84
CA ILE A 58 -3.07 15.59 -32.15
C ILE A 58 -2.81 14.43 -33.14
N ALA A 59 -2.19 13.33 -32.68
CA ALA A 59 -1.97 12.15 -33.51
C ALA A 59 -3.28 11.49 -33.98
N LEU A 60 -4.27 11.36 -33.09
CA LEU A 60 -5.61 10.88 -33.46
C LEU A 60 -6.31 11.78 -34.47
N SER A 61 -6.23 13.10 -34.27
CA SER A 61 -6.79 14.08 -35.22
C SER A 61 -6.15 13.99 -36.60
N LEU A 62 -4.84 13.75 -36.66
CA LEU A 62 -4.12 13.53 -37.92
C LEU A 62 -4.51 12.21 -38.58
N ALA A 63 -4.60 11.12 -37.81
CA ALA A 63 -5.03 9.83 -38.33
C ALA A 63 -6.46 9.90 -38.93
N ALA A 64 -7.39 10.56 -38.25
CA ALA A 64 -8.74 10.80 -38.77
C ALA A 64 -8.73 11.63 -40.06
N THR A 65 -7.88 12.66 -40.13
CA THR A 65 -7.72 13.47 -41.36
C THR A 65 -7.15 12.64 -42.50
N CYS A 66 -6.17 11.77 -42.24
CA CYS A 66 -5.63 10.84 -43.22
C CYS A 66 -6.67 9.83 -43.72
N LEU A 67 -7.54 9.32 -42.83
CA LEU A 67 -8.62 8.40 -43.21
C LEU A 67 -9.65 9.09 -44.11
N VAL A 68 -10.05 10.32 -43.77
CA VAL A 68 -10.98 11.12 -44.58
C VAL A 68 -10.36 11.43 -45.95
N LEU A 69 -9.09 11.85 -46.00
CA LEU A 69 -8.40 12.14 -47.25
C LEU A 69 -8.18 10.89 -48.11
N ASN A 70 -7.79 9.77 -47.51
CA ASN A 70 -7.64 8.49 -48.22
C ASN A 70 -8.98 8.04 -48.83
N TYR A 71 -10.09 8.19 -48.09
CA TYR A 71 -11.40 7.83 -48.61
C TYR A 71 -11.94 8.82 -49.67
N SER A 72 -11.66 10.12 -49.50
CA SER A 72 -12.14 11.18 -50.39
C SER A 72 -11.38 11.24 -51.72
N TYR A 73 -10.06 11.06 -51.70
CA TYR A 73 -9.21 11.14 -52.90
C TYR A 73 -8.82 9.77 -53.47
N GLY A 74 -8.85 8.70 -52.68
CA GLY A 74 -8.52 7.35 -53.13
C GLY A 74 -9.52 6.70 -54.10
N ARG A 75 -10.66 7.36 -54.38
CA ARG A 75 -11.72 6.86 -55.28
C ARG A 75 -11.89 7.63 -56.59
N HIS A 76 -10.92 8.43 -57.02
CA HIS A 76 -10.99 9.10 -58.32
C HIS A 76 -10.78 8.17 -59.54
N CYS A 77 -10.60 6.86 -59.35
CA CYS A 77 -10.70 5.87 -60.42
C CYS A 77 -11.63 4.71 -59.99
N ASP A 78 -12.77 4.61 -60.68
CA ASP A 78 -13.73 3.50 -60.76
C ASP A 78 -14.77 3.29 -59.64
N GLY A 79 -16.03 3.63 -59.95
CA GLY A 79 -17.25 3.02 -59.39
C GLY A 79 -18.29 3.99 -58.79
N GLU A 80 -19.53 3.95 -59.31
CA GLU A 80 -20.69 4.69 -58.77
C GLU A 80 -20.98 4.34 -57.29
N MET A 81 -21.38 5.34 -56.50
CA MET A 81 -21.64 5.18 -55.06
C MET A 81 -22.92 4.37 -54.76
N PRO A 82 -22.90 3.42 -53.81
CA PRO A 82 -24.12 2.78 -53.30
C PRO A 82 -25.01 3.77 -52.54
N ILE A 83 -26.32 3.73 -52.76
CA ILE A 83 -27.34 4.64 -52.19
C ILE A 83 -27.30 4.76 -50.66
N PHE A 84 -26.90 3.71 -49.95
CA PHE A 84 -26.77 3.74 -48.48
C PHE A 84 -25.63 4.66 -48.00
N LEU A 85 -24.55 4.78 -48.78
CA LEU A 85 -23.45 5.71 -48.51
C LEU A 85 -23.84 7.16 -48.81
N ASN A 86 -24.73 7.41 -49.76
CA ASN A 86 -25.27 8.75 -50.02
C ASN A 86 -26.15 9.23 -48.85
N LEU A 87 -26.86 8.31 -48.18
CA LEU A 87 -27.65 8.64 -46.99
C LEU A 87 -26.76 8.95 -45.78
N CYS A 88 -25.68 8.19 -45.58
CA CYS A 88 -24.67 8.50 -44.56
C CYS A 88 -23.91 9.79 -44.87
N LEU A 89 -23.47 9.99 -46.12
CA LEU A 89 -22.76 11.20 -46.56
C LEU A 89 -23.63 12.45 -46.52
N VAL A 90 -24.93 12.40 -46.82
CA VAL A 90 -25.83 13.56 -46.67
C VAL A 90 -26.15 13.83 -45.19
N LEU A 91 -26.13 12.81 -44.33
CA LEU A 91 -26.15 12.97 -42.87
C LEU A 91 -24.79 13.46 -42.31
N GLU A 92 -23.68 13.21 -42.99
CA GLU A 92 -22.30 13.58 -42.60
C GLU A 92 -21.80 14.91 -43.20
N LEU A 93 -22.33 15.35 -44.35
CA LEU A 93 -21.93 16.57 -45.07
C LEU A 93 -22.83 17.79 -44.81
N THR A 94 -23.84 17.68 -43.95
CA THR A 94 -24.51 18.90 -43.45
C THR A 94 -23.61 19.56 -42.40
N GLU A 95 -22.79 20.49 -42.88
CA GLU A 95 -21.75 21.30 -42.20
C GLU A 95 -22.10 21.89 -40.82
N GLN A 96 -23.34 21.79 -40.34
CA GLN A 96 -23.75 22.34 -39.04
C GLN A 96 -23.73 21.35 -37.87
N LYS A 97 -23.72 20.03 -38.09
CA LYS A 97 -23.81 19.04 -36.99
C LYS A 97 -22.47 18.50 -36.50
N MET A 98 -21.40 18.58 -37.30
CA MET A 98 -20.07 18.12 -36.88
C MET A 98 -19.48 18.93 -35.72
N SER A 99 -19.84 20.22 -35.57
CA SER A 99 -19.44 21.02 -34.40
C SER A 99 -19.95 20.44 -33.07
N ARG A 100 -21.06 19.69 -33.07
CA ARG A 100 -21.62 19.13 -31.84
C ARG A 100 -21.20 17.68 -31.61
N PHE A 101 -21.17 16.84 -32.64
CA PHE A 101 -20.86 15.42 -32.48
C PHE A 101 -19.34 15.15 -32.32
N LEU A 102 -18.50 15.92 -33.03
CA LEU A 102 -17.04 15.84 -32.91
C LEU A 102 -16.50 16.56 -31.66
N VAL A 103 -17.31 17.37 -30.99
CA VAL A 103 -17.01 17.93 -29.66
C VAL A 103 -17.47 17.01 -28.53
N LEU A 104 -18.51 16.19 -28.77
CA LEU A 104 -19.05 15.26 -27.77
C LEU A 104 -18.26 13.95 -27.65
N LEU A 105 -17.71 13.37 -28.72
CA LEU A 105 -16.83 12.19 -28.65
C LEU A 105 -15.53 12.41 -27.85
N PRO A 106 -14.81 13.53 -28.01
CA PRO A 106 -13.69 13.89 -27.13
C PRO A 106 -14.13 14.55 -25.83
N SER A 107 -15.43 14.60 -25.49
CA SER A 107 -15.90 15.05 -24.16
C SER A 107 -15.98 13.90 -23.15
N LEU A 108 -16.17 12.66 -23.62
CA LEU A 108 -16.17 11.44 -22.78
C LEU A 108 -14.78 10.81 -22.63
N PHE A 109 -13.90 11.00 -23.61
CA PHE A 109 -12.52 10.51 -23.60
C PHE A 109 -11.61 11.12 -22.51
N PRO A 110 -11.68 12.44 -22.19
CA PRO A 110 -10.94 13.01 -21.07
C PRO A 110 -11.46 12.48 -19.74
N LEU A 111 -12.74 12.11 -19.58
CA LEU A 111 -13.21 11.45 -18.36
C LEU A 111 -12.59 10.06 -18.16
N PHE A 112 -12.48 9.27 -19.24
CA PHE A 112 -11.84 7.96 -19.19
C PHE A 112 -10.32 8.07 -18.94
N MET A 113 -9.63 8.99 -19.63
CA MET A 113 -8.19 9.20 -19.51
C MET A 113 -7.78 9.96 -18.24
N VAL A 114 -8.62 10.82 -17.67
CA VAL A 114 -8.37 11.44 -16.35
C VAL A 114 -8.31 10.36 -15.27
N SER A 115 -9.07 9.27 -15.38
CA SER A 115 -8.97 8.14 -14.45
C SER A 115 -7.67 7.31 -14.63
N VAL A 116 -7.12 7.27 -15.85
CA VAL A 116 -5.87 6.53 -16.17
C VAL A 116 -4.62 7.38 -15.89
N VAL A 117 -4.71 8.70 -16.02
CA VAL A 117 -3.58 9.65 -15.88
C VAL A 117 -3.45 10.21 -14.46
N LEU A 118 -4.57 10.30 -13.72
CA LEU A 118 -4.53 10.54 -12.29
C LEU A 118 -4.41 9.19 -11.59
N ASN A 119 -3.20 8.84 -11.13
CA ASN A 119 -3.05 7.95 -9.99
C ASN A 119 -3.68 8.67 -8.78
N VAL A 120 -5.02 8.72 -8.70
CA VAL A 120 -5.73 9.40 -7.62
C VAL A 120 -5.52 8.57 -6.37
N ASN A 121 -4.55 8.99 -5.57
CA ASN A 121 -4.28 8.42 -4.27
C ASN A 121 -5.42 8.81 -3.30
N ASN A 122 -6.52 8.07 -3.35
CA ASN A 122 -7.69 8.27 -2.50
C ASN A 122 -7.59 7.51 -1.17
N PRO A 123 -8.22 8.00 -0.09
CA PRO A 123 -8.33 7.25 1.15
C PRO A 123 -8.93 5.86 0.94
N ILE A 124 -8.27 4.83 1.45
CA ILE A 124 -8.68 3.43 1.32
C ILE A 124 -9.49 3.03 2.57
N SER A 125 -10.67 2.43 2.38
CA SER A 125 -11.45 1.90 3.51
C SER A 125 -10.78 0.65 4.12
N PRO A 126 -10.98 0.32 5.41
CA PRO A 126 -10.44 -0.91 5.99
C PRO A 126 -10.78 -2.18 5.19
N LYS A 127 -12.00 -2.28 4.64
CA LYS A 127 -12.44 -3.44 3.83
C LYS A 127 -11.66 -3.54 2.51
N GLU A 128 -11.51 -2.42 1.82
CA GLU A 128 -10.72 -2.36 0.61
C GLU A 128 -9.24 -2.63 0.90
N TYR A 129 -8.71 -2.09 2.00
CA TYR A 129 -7.34 -2.31 2.44
C TYR A 129 -7.07 -3.80 2.68
N GLN A 130 -7.95 -4.46 3.43
CA GLN A 130 -7.89 -5.90 3.72
C GLN A 130 -7.81 -6.74 2.44
N ALA A 131 -8.62 -6.40 1.43
CA ALA A 131 -8.63 -7.07 0.13
C ALA A 131 -7.34 -6.85 -0.68
N LYS A 132 -6.64 -5.73 -0.47
CA LYS A 132 -5.38 -5.42 -1.16
C LYS A 132 -4.17 -6.08 -0.50
N ILE A 133 -4.05 -6.06 0.84
CA ILE A 133 -2.83 -6.53 1.52
C ILE A 133 -2.65 -8.05 1.49
N ARG A 134 -3.73 -8.85 1.50
CA ARG A 134 -3.71 -10.32 1.34
C ARG A 134 -2.58 -11.01 2.16
N GLY A 135 -1.86 -11.97 1.58
CA GLY A 135 -0.71 -12.61 2.20
C GLY A 135 0.59 -11.85 1.96
N GLY A 136 1.51 -11.87 2.93
CA GLY A 136 2.81 -11.21 2.84
C GLY A 136 3.82 -11.71 3.88
N PHE A 137 4.86 -10.91 4.13
CA PHE A 137 5.94 -11.25 5.06
C PHE A 137 6.28 -10.11 6.02
N SER A 138 6.80 -10.45 7.19
CA SER A 138 7.51 -9.51 8.06
C SER A 138 9.01 -9.56 7.81
N THR A 139 9.67 -8.40 7.77
CA THR A 139 11.13 -8.31 7.58
C THR A 139 11.87 -7.95 8.86
N ASN A 140 13.19 -8.12 8.86
CA ASN A 140 14.15 -7.71 9.90
C ASN A 140 15.10 -6.60 9.41
N TRP A 141 14.86 -6.00 8.24
CA TRP A 141 15.74 -4.99 7.62
C TRP A 141 16.00 -3.75 8.49
N PHE A 142 15.08 -3.44 9.40
CA PHE A 142 15.16 -2.32 10.36
C PHE A 142 15.36 -2.78 11.81
N LYS A 143 15.93 -3.98 12.02
CA LYS A 143 16.24 -4.50 13.36
C LYS A 143 17.73 -4.43 13.74
N SER A 144 18.58 -3.84 12.91
CA SER A 144 20.02 -3.69 13.17
C SER A 144 20.56 -2.37 12.65
N LYS A 145 21.70 -1.93 13.20
CA LYS A 145 22.50 -0.82 12.64
C LYS A 145 23.71 -1.35 11.84
N PRO A 146 24.10 -0.69 10.72
CA PRO A 146 23.32 0.32 10.00
C PRO A 146 22.05 -0.30 9.38
N PRO A 147 21.00 0.52 9.10
CA PRO A 147 19.79 0.02 8.42
C PRO A 147 20.15 -0.53 7.04
N LEU A 148 19.29 -1.39 6.49
CA LEU A 148 19.40 -1.96 5.13
C LEU A 148 20.56 -2.95 4.90
N LYS A 149 21.28 -3.39 5.93
CA LYS A 149 22.34 -4.42 5.78
C LYS A 149 21.86 -5.70 5.08
N LYS A 150 20.58 -6.05 5.25
CA LYS A 150 19.93 -7.24 4.68
C LYS A 150 18.98 -6.92 3.51
N TYR A 151 18.94 -5.68 3.05
CA TYR A 151 17.95 -5.21 2.08
C TYR A 151 18.52 -5.16 0.66
N SER A 152 17.73 -5.59 -0.30
CA SER A 152 17.88 -5.31 -1.73
C SER A 152 16.51 -5.03 -2.33
N GLU A 153 16.41 -4.10 -3.30
CA GLU A 153 15.19 -3.87 -4.07
C GLU A 153 14.70 -5.17 -4.74
N GLN A 154 15.62 -6.06 -5.12
CA GLN A 154 15.28 -7.37 -5.69
C GLN A 154 14.41 -8.21 -4.73
N ASN A 155 14.57 -8.07 -3.41
CA ASN A 155 13.71 -8.80 -2.47
C ASN A 155 12.24 -8.38 -2.58
N ILE A 156 11.96 -7.12 -2.91
CA ILE A 156 10.59 -6.63 -3.10
C ILE A 156 10.00 -7.22 -4.38
N ILE A 157 10.80 -7.24 -5.46
CA ILE A 157 10.41 -7.82 -6.76
C ILE A 157 10.10 -9.32 -6.57
N ASP A 158 11.02 -10.07 -5.97
CA ASP A 158 10.87 -11.51 -5.77
C ASP A 158 9.61 -11.84 -4.95
N VAL A 159 9.34 -11.08 -3.87
CA VAL A 159 8.14 -11.29 -3.04
C VAL A 159 6.87 -11.04 -3.84
N HIS A 160 6.83 -9.99 -4.65
CA HIS A 160 5.68 -9.68 -5.50
C HIS A 160 5.47 -10.76 -6.58
N GLU A 161 6.53 -11.20 -7.26
CA GLU A 161 6.47 -12.25 -8.29
C GLU A 161 6.00 -13.60 -7.74
N LYS A 162 6.27 -13.88 -6.45
CA LYS A 162 5.73 -15.06 -5.75
C LYS A 162 4.25 -14.92 -5.36
N GLY A 163 3.60 -13.81 -5.68
CA GLY A 163 2.17 -13.58 -5.50
C GLY A 163 1.79 -13.00 -4.13
N PHE A 164 2.74 -12.49 -3.37
CA PHE A 164 2.47 -11.80 -2.10
C PHE A 164 2.18 -10.32 -2.33
N SER A 165 1.45 -9.69 -1.41
CA SER A 165 0.93 -8.32 -1.61
C SER A 165 1.26 -7.35 -0.48
N ASN A 166 1.90 -7.80 0.60
CA ASN A 166 2.34 -6.91 1.68
C ASN A 166 3.74 -7.26 2.23
N LEU A 167 4.40 -6.23 2.78
CA LEU A 167 5.60 -6.36 3.61
C LEU A 167 5.46 -5.54 4.89
N ARG A 168 5.57 -6.22 6.04
CA ARG A 168 5.61 -5.60 7.36
C ARG A 168 7.04 -5.27 7.76
N LEU A 169 7.36 -3.98 7.78
CA LEU A 169 8.68 -3.42 8.08
C LEU A 169 8.83 -3.23 9.59
N ARG A 170 9.43 -4.22 10.25
CA ARG A 170 9.60 -4.21 11.72
C ARG A 170 10.78 -3.34 12.14
N CYS A 171 10.47 -2.17 12.68
CA CYS A 171 11.45 -1.15 13.02
C CYS A 171 11.78 -1.17 14.51
N ARG A 172 13.04 -1.46 14.84
CA ARG A 172 13.58 -1.34 16.21
C ARG A 172 13.87 0.13 16.53
N ALA A 173 12.92 0.78 17.20
CA ALA A 173 13.06 2.17 17.64
C ALA A 173 14.06 2.32 18.80
N ASP A 174 14.21 1.28 19.64
CA ASP A 174 15.19 1.22 20.73
C ASP A 174 16.67 1.25 20.27
N LEU A 175 16.93 1.12 18.96
CA LEU A 175 18.26 1.35 18.41
C LEU A 175 18.63 2.83 18.42
N TYR A 176 17.66 3.74 18.48
CA TYR A 176 17.87 5.18 18.35
C TYR A 176 17.61 5.90 19.67
N SER A 177 18.29 7.01 19.90
CA SER A 177 18.03 7.88 21.05
C SER A 177 16.65 8.50 20.99
N TYR A 178 16.15 9.00 22.11
CA TYR A 178 14.90 9.78 22.16
C TYR A 178 15.02 11.17 21.54
N ASP A 179 16.24 11.58 21.17
CA ASP A 179 16.46 12.71 20.28
C ASP A 179 16.31 12.29 18.80
N PHE A 180 15.15 12.64 18.24
CA PHE A 180 14.80 12.37 16.84
C PHE A 180 15.36 13.42 15.86
N SER A 181 16.19 14.36 16.32
CA SER A 181 16.91 15.31 15.45
C SER A 181 18.29 14.78 15.01
N THR A 182 18.76 13.72 15.64
CA THR A 182 20.08 13.11 15.41
C THR A 182 20.28 12.65 13.96
N VAL A 183 21.53 12.71 13.51
CA VAL A 183 21.92 12.27 12.15
C VAL A 183 21.57 10.80 11.93
N GLU A 184 21.75 9.95 12.94
CA GLU A 184 21.43 8.52 12.86
C GLU A 184 19.95 8.26 12.64
N PHE A 185 19.09 9.00 13.35
CA PHE A 185 17.65 8.86 13.19
C PHE A 185 17.16 9.41 11.84
N LYS A 186 17.72 10.54 11.38
CA LYS A 186 17.47 11.05 10.03
C LYS A 186 17.89 10.06 8.94
N ARG A 187 19.03 9.38 9.10
CA ARG A 187 19.48 8.31 8.21
C ARG A 187 18.49 7.15 8.20
N PHE A 188 17.99 6.73 9.37
CA PHE A 188 16.94 5.73 9.47
C PHE A 188 15.67 6.12 8.71
N LEU A 189 15.17 7.35 8.91
CA LEU A 189 13.98 7.85 8.20
C LEU A 189 14.19 7.88 6.68
N GLY A 190 15.39 8.25 6.23
CA GLY A 190 15.77 8.18 4.81
C GLY A 190 15.72 6.75 4.27
N SER A 191 16.38 5.80 4.95
CA SER A 191 16.35 4.38 4.56
C SER A 191 14.94 3.79 4.58
N LEU A 192 14.12 4.14 5.57
CA LEU A 192 12.73 3.72 5.65
C LEU A 192 11.90 4.26 4.48
N THR A 193 12.13 5.51 4.09
CA THR A 193 11.48 6.14 2.94
C THR A 193 11.86 5.41 1.64
N THR A 194 13.13 5.07 1.44
CA THR A 194 13.59 4.30 0.27
C THR A 194 12.85 2.97 0.17
N VAL A 195 12.82 2.16 1.23
CA VAL A 195 12.15 0.85 1.20
C VAL A 195 10.64 0.99 0.98
N VAL A 196 10.00 1.99 1.59
CA VAL A 196 8.56 2.26 1.38
C VAL A 196 8.29 2.63 -0.08
N ASP A 197 9.10 3.49 -0.67
CA ASP A 197 8.93 3.93 -2.05
C ASP A 197 9.17 2.77 -3.03
N ASP A 198 10.17 1.93 -2.78
CA ASP A 198 10.45 0.72 -3.56
C ASP A 198 9.29 -0.30 -3.45
N CYS A 199 8.71 -0.48 -2.25
CA CYS A 199 7.54 -1.34 -2.05
C CYS A 199 6.35 -0.85 -2.90
N LEU A 200 6.04 0.45 -2.80
CA LEU A 200 4.90 1.05 -3.52
C LEU A 200 5.09 1.07 -5.04
N LYS A 201 6.35 1.20 -5.51
CA LYS A 201 6.73 1.13 -6.93
C LYS A 201 6.44 -0.23 -7.55
N HIS A 202 6.60 -1.30 -6.77
CA HIS A 202 6.42 -2.70 -7.21
C HIS A 202 5.12 -3.32 -6.68
N ASP A 203 4.11 -2.50 -6.39
CA ASP A 203 2.77 -2.94 -5.93
C ASP A 203 2.79 -3.89 -4.73
N LEU A 204 3.78 -3.72 -3.85
CA LEU A 204 3.90 -4.43 -2.59
C LEU A 204 3.58 -3.46 -1.45
N ILE A 205 2.58 -3.79 -0.63
CA ILE A 205 2.03 -2.82 0.32
C ILE A 205 2.88 -2.79 1.61
N PRO A 206 3.54 -1.65 1.94
CA PRO A 206 4.34 -1.56 3.16
C PRO A 206 3.47 -1.31 4.39
N ILE A 207 3.75 -2.05 5.46
CA ILE A 207 3.14 -1.90 6.79
C ILE A 207 4.27 -1.62 7.77
N ILE A 208 4.42 -0.38 8.23
CA ILE A 208 5.49 -0.03 9.19
C ILE A 208 5.04 -0.45 10.58
N SER A 209 5.90 -1.13 11.33
CA SER A 209 5.63 -1.47 12.73
C SER A 209 6.76 -1.06 13.67
N TRP A 210 6.39 -0.85 14.93
CA TRP A 210 7.29 -0.32 15.95
C TRP A 210 7.71 -1.39 16.96
N ILE A 211 8.98 -1.40 17.38
CA ILE A 211 9.52 -2.26 18.43
C ILE A 211 10.40 -1.42 19.35
N HIS A 212 10.20 -1.53 20.66
CA HIS A 212 11.13 -1.01 21.66
C HIS A 212 11.02 -1.82 22.95
N HIS A 213 11.89 -2.79 23.13
CA HIS A 213 11.73 -3.81 24.17
C HIS A 213 11.66 -3.23 25.60
N HIS A 214 12.51 -2.25 25.91
CA HIS A 214 12.48 -1.57 27.21
C HIS A 214 11.15 -0.83 27.44
N ALA A 215 10.73 0.04 26.51
CA ALA A 215 9.50 0.80 26.60
C ALA A 215 8.26 -0.10 26.72
N GLU A 216 8.22 -1.22 25.98
CA GLU A 216 7.13 -2.20 26.08
C GLU A 216 7.08 -2.88 27.46
N ALA A 217 8.24 -3.22 28.03
CA ALA A 217 8.35 -3.92 29.32
C ALA A 217 8.14 -3.01 30.54
N TYR A 218 8.53 -1.73 30.47
CA TYR A 218 8.53 -0.82 31.63
C TYR A 218 7.47 0.29 31.54
N ALA A 219 7.10 0.72 30.34
CA ALA A 219 6.06 1.70 30.05
C ALA A 219 6.13 2.96 30.93
N THR A 220 7.31 3.59 31.03
CA THR A 220 7.48 4.84 31.77
C THR A 220 6.89 6.02 31.00
N GLU A 221 6.68 7.14 31.68
CA GLU A 221 6.20 8.36 31.02
C GLU A 221 7.20 8.87 29.96
N LYS A 222 8.50 8.76 30.24
CA LYS A 222 9.55 9.09 29.26
C LYS A 222 9.44 8.22 28.01
N ASP A 223 9.17 6.92 28.18
CA ASP A 223 8.98 6.00 27.06
C ASP A 223 7.73 6.38 26.24
N ARG A 224 6.63 6.81 26.89
CA ARG A 224 5.40 7.27 26.22
C ARG A 224 5.67 8.47 25.31
N VAL A 225 6.34 9.49 25.87
CA VAL A 225 6.69 10.70 25.11
C VAL A 225 7.59 10.35 23.92
N ALA A 226 8.57 9.46 24.12
CA ALA A 226 9.44 8.98 23.05
C ALA A 226 8.69 8.18 21.98
N TYR A 227 7.76 7.30 22.37
CA TYR A 227 6.90 6.54 21.47
C TYR A 227 6.08 7.45 20.56
N VAL A 228 5.40 8.44 21.14
CA VAL A 228 4.63 9.44 20.40
C VAL A 228 5.53 10.28 19.49
N GLY A 229 6.70 10.69 19.98
CA GLY A 229 7.68 11.45 19.20
C GLY A 229 8.22 10.69 17.99
N TRP A 230 8.55 9.40 18.16
CA TRP A 230 9.03 8.52 17.09
C TRP A 230 7.99 8.39 15.98
N TRP A 231 6.74 8.07 16.33
CA TRP A 231 5.65 7.94 15.38
C TRP A 231 5.31 9.26 14.71
N THR A 232 5.38 10.38 15.44
CA THR A 232 5.18 11.72 14.86
C THR A 232 6.24 12.02 13.80
N ALA A 233 7.50 11.65 14.04
CA ALA A 233 8.58 11.86 13.09
C ALA A 233 8.42 10.98 11.83
N VAL A 234 8.09 9.69 12.00
CA VAL A 234 7.80 8.78 10.88
C VAL A 234 6.59 9.27 10.08
N ALA A 235 5.51 9.65 10.75
CA ALA A 235 4.30 10.17 10.11
C ALA A 235 4.58 11.46 9.32
N ARG A 236 5.38 12.39 9.86
CA ARG A 236 5.78 13.61 9.13
C ARG A 236 6.62 13.30 7.90
N GLN A 237 7.59 12.37 8.01
CA GLN A 237 8.45 11.97 6.89
C GLN A 237 7.63 11.37 5.74
N LEU A 238 6.62 10.55 6.06
CA LEU A 238 5.82 9.79 5.08
C LEU A 238 4.43 10.39 4.86
N LYS A 239 4.24 11.67 5.22
CA LYS A 239 2.94 12.34 5.34
C LYS A 239 2.05 12.17 4.11
N ASP A 240 2.61 12.40 2.94
CA ASP A 240 1.87 12.45 1.67
C ASP A 240 2.08 11.18 0.82
N ARG A 241 2.68 10.12 1.39
CA ARG A 241 2.81 8.83 0.71
C ARG A 241 1.44 8.16 0.52
N ASP A 242 1.40 7.28 -0.48
CA ASP A 242 0.22 6.51 -0.91
C ASP A 242 -0.59 5.95 0.27
N TYR A 243 -1.92 5.95 0.18
CA TYR A 243 -2.81 5.41 1.21
C TYR A 243 -2.66 3.90 1.42
N ARG A 244 -2.00 3.19 0.49
CA ARG A 244 -1.54 1.81 0.67
C ARG A 244 -0.55 1.66 1.83
N LEU A 245 0.30 2.66 2.09
CA LEU A 245 1.18 2.63 3.27
C LEU A 245 0.32 2.71 4.55
N SER A 246 0.51 1.78 5.48
CA SER A 246 -0.15 1.80 6.80
C SER A 246 0.84 1.76 7.96
N PHE A 247 0.35 2.14 9.14
CA PHE A 247 1.12 2.16 10.38
C PHE A 247 0.53 1.18 11.38
N ASN A 248 1.26 0.12 11.67
CA ASN A 248 0.96 -0.80 12.73
C ASN A 248 1.66 -0.37 14.02
N LEU A 249 0.88 0.21 14.92
CA LEU A 249 1.36 1.03 16.04
C LEU A 249 2.28 0.28 17.02
N PHE A 250 2.14 -1.04 17.07
CA PHE A 250 3.02 -1.95 17.80
C PHE A 250 3.29 -3.17 16.94
N THR A 251 4.52 -3.70 16.99
CA THR A 251 4.82 -4.98 16.35
C THR A 251 4.29 -6.12 17.21
N GLU A 252 4.68 -6.10 18.48
CA GLU A 252 4.21 -6.97 19.53
C GLU A 252 4.48 -6.26 20.85
N LEU A 253 3.74 -6.60 21.90
CA LEU A 253 4.04 -6.09 23.25
C LEU A 253 4.87 -7.13 23.99
N GLY A 254 6.19 -6.99 23.86
CA GLY A 254 7.18 -7.86 24.49
C GLY A 254 7.24 -7.67 26.00
N ILE A 255 7.52 -8.78 26.70
CA ILE A 255 7.89 -8.78 28.13
C ILE A 255 9.18 -9.56 28.35
N ASP A 256 9.90 -9.86 27.28
CA ASP A 256 11.08 -10.73 27.33
C ASP A 256 12.22 -10.04 28.10
N THR A 257 12.39 -8.73 27.93
CA THR A 257 13.43 -7.94 28.63
C THR A 257 13.29 -7.96 30.15
N CYS A 258 12.08 -7.78 30.70
CA CYS A 258 11.91 -7.85 32.16
C CYS A 258 12.18 -9.27 32.69
N LYS A 259 11.86 -10.33 31.92
CA LYS A 259 12.21 -11.71 32.28
C LYS A 259 13.73 -11.95 32.26
N GLU A 260 14.41 -11.51 31.21
CA GLU A 260 15.87 -11.63 31.05
C GLU A 260 16.62 -10.89 32.17
N GLU A 261 16.11 -9.73 32.60
CA GLU A 261 16.67 -8.95 33.70
C GLU A 261 16.22 -9.42 35.10
N GLY A 262 15.39 -10.47 35.20
CA GLY A 262 14.86 -10.96 36.48
C GLY A 262 13.95 -9.97 37.22
N LYS A 263 13.34 -9.03 36.51
CA LYS A 263 12.47 -7.96 37.06
C LYS A 263 10.99 -8.28 36.84
N SER A 264 10.14 -7.68 37.65
CA SER A 264 8.68 -7.76 37.46
C SER A 264 8.27 -7.08 36.15
N CYS A 265 7.40 -7.77 35.39
CA CYS A 265 6.77 -7.27 34.18
C CYS A 265 5.40 -6.59 34.41
N ASP A 266 5.02 -6.32 35.67
CA ASP A 266 3.69 -5.81 36.03
C ASP A 266 3.40 -4.41 35.50
N LYS A 267 4.46 -3.67 35.14
CA LYS A 267 4.35 -2.33 34.56
C LYS A 267 4.28 -2.32 33.04
N SER A 268 4.50 -3.46 32.38
CA SER A 268 4.54 -3.57 30.92
C SER A 268 3.21 -3.19 30.27
N LEU A 269 3.25 -2.71 29.04
CA LEU A 269 2.06 -2.40 28.25
C LEU A 269 1.15 -3.63 28.08
N ARG A 270 1.73 -4.83 28.06
CA ARG A 270 0.98 -6.10 27.98
C ARG A 270 0.17 -6.40 29.25
N ARG A 271 0.67 -5.99 30.43
CA ARG A 271 -0.02 -6.19 31.73
C ARG A 271 -0.89 -5.00 32.12
N ARG A 272 -0.52 -3.78 31.69
CA ARG A 272 -1.18 -2.51 31.97
C ARG A 272 -1.94 -2.01 30.75
N THR A 273 -3.12 -2.59 30.55
CA THR A 273 -4.03 -2.21 29.46
C THR A 273 -4.43 -0.74 29.53
N ASP A 274 -4.51 -0.14 30.71
CA ASP A 274 -4.74 1.29 30.91
C ASP A 274 -3.64 2.14 30.26
N LYS A 275 -2.37 1.81 30.49
CA LYS A 275 -1.23 2.47 29.86
C LYS A 275 -1.17 2.24 28.36
N TYR A 276 -1.41 1.01 27.92
CA TYR A 276 -1.51 0.69 26.49
C TYR A 276 -2.55 1.60 25.80
N ASN A 277 -3.74 1.72 26.38
CA ASN A 277 -4.81 2.53 25.81
C ASN A 277 -4.46 4.03 25.84
N GLU A 278 -3.84 4.53 26.90
CA GLU A 278 -3.32 5.92 26.96
C GLU A 278 -2.33 6.21 25.82
N TRP A 279 -1.28 5.38 25.70
CA TRP A 279 -0.26 5.53 24.66
C TRP A 279 -0.86 5.49 23.26
N THR A 280 -1.82 4.58 23.06
CA THR A 280 -2.49 4.40 21.77
C THR A 280 -3.38 5.60 21.42
N LYS A 281 -4.09 6.20 22.40
CA LYS A 281 -4.85 7.43 22.20
C LYS A 281 -3.94 8.60 21.82
N ASP A 282 -2.81 8.75 22.50
CA ASP A 282 -1.89 9.86 22.26
C ASP A 282 -1.21 9.76 20.90
N VAL A 283 -0.74 8.56 20.54
CA VAL A 283 -0.05 8.36 19.25
C VAL A 283 -1.00 8.48 18.07
N THR A 284 -2.24 7.98 18.17
CA THR A 284 -3.24 8.10 17.11
C THR A 284 -3.57 9.58 16.88
N LYS A 285 -3.83 10.34 17.94
CA LYS A 285 -4.02 11.79 17.87
C LYS A 285 -2.82 12.51 17.25
N ALA A 286 -1.61 12.16 17.65
CA ALA A 286 -0.39 12.77 17.13
C ALA A 286 -0.19 12.50 15.63
N ILE A 287 -0.37 11.24 15.19
CA ILE A 287 -0.27 10.86 13.77
C ILE A 287 -1.33 11.61 12.95
N ARG A 288 -2.60 11.62 13.38
CA ARG A 288 -3.66 12.37 12.69
C ARG A 288 -3.36 13.86 12.62
N GLY A 289 -2.79 14.44 13.68
CA GLY A 289 -2.39 15.84 13.76
C GLY A 289 -1.27 16.25 12.80
N THR A 290 -0.53 15.31 12.20
CA THR A 290 0.48 15.63 11.18
C THR A 290 -0.11 16.08 9.84
N GLY A 291 -1.41 15.83 9.60
CA GLY A 291 -2.13 16.25 8.39
C GLY A 291 -1.83 15.40 7.15
N GLY A 292 -2.20 15.90 5.97
CA GLY A 292 -2.00 15.19 4.70
C GLY A 292 -2.74 13.85 4.66
N ASN A 293 -2.14 12.83 4.04
CA ASN A 293 -2.75 11.51 3.97
C ASN A 293 -2.86 10.83 5.34
N ASN A 294 -2.05 11.22 6.33
CA ASN A 294 -2.14 10.65 7.68
C ASN A 294 -3.48 10.91 8.36
N THR A 295 -4.26 11.90 7.92
CA THR A 295 -5.62 12.15 8.43
C THR A 295 -6.58 10.98 8.17
N LYS A 296 -6.31 10.17 7.14
CA LYS A 296 -7.13 9.04 6.72
C LYS A 296 -6.32 7.78 6.38
N ARG A 297 -5.06 7.73 6.79
CA ARG A 297 -4.18 6.57 6.63
C ARG A 297 -4.65 5.44 7.54
N ILE A 298 -4.63 4.20 7.06
CA ILE A 298 -4.93 3.05 7.90
C ILE A 298 -3.92 2.98 9.05
N LEU A 299 -4.44 3.00 10.28
CA LEU A 299 -3.68 2.68 11.49
C LEU A 299 -4.15 1.32 12.01
N ILE A 300 -3.19 0.48 12.41
CA ILE A 300 -3.43 -0.88 12.85
C ILE A 300 -3.03 -0.98 14.33
N LEU A 301 -4.00 -1.18 15.20
CA LEU A 301 -3.83 -1.29 16.65
C LEU A 301 -3.35 -2.71 17.00
N GLY A 302 -2.33 -2.83 17.86
CA GLY A 302 -1.81 -4.13 18.26
C GLY A 302 -2.60 -4.75 19.40
N SER A 303 -2.87 -6.06 19.35
CA SER A 303 -3.55 -6.73 20.46
C SER A 303 -2.69 -6.66 21.74
N PRO A 304 -3.23 -6.15 22.88
CA PRO A 304 -2.48 -6.03 24.13
C PRO A 304 -1.78 -7.31 24.58
N GLY A 305 -2.45 -8.46 24.41
CA GLY A 305 -1.92 -9.77 24.78
C GLY A 305 -1.32 -10.57 23.63
N LYS A 306 -1.15 -9.95 22.44
CA LYS A 306 -0.72 -10.55 21.16
C LYS A 306 -1.74 -11.46 20.49
N THR A 307 -2.77 -11.94 21.20
CA THR A 307 -3.75 -12.89 20.66
C THR A 307 -5.06 -12.22 20.29
N ALA A 308 -5.87 -12.83 19.43
CA ALA A 308 -7.20 -12.32 19.11
C ALA A 308 -8.13 -12.22 20.34
N LYS A 309 -7.95 -13.09 21.34
CA LYS A 309 -8.71 -13.10 22.60
C LYS A 309 -8.56 -11.80 23.40
N ASP A 310 -7.44 -11.10 23.22
CA ASP A 310 -7.13 -9.87 23.94
C ASP A 310 -7.58 -8.60 23.19
N LEU A 311 -8.11 -8.71 21.98
CA LEU A 311 -8.65 -7.55 21.22
C LEU A 311 -9.72 -6.75 21.99
N PRO A 312 -10.64 -7.36 22.76
CA PRO A 312 -11.62 -6.62 23.56
C PRO A 312 -11.02 -5.71 24.65
N LYS A 313 -9.71 -5.82 24.95
CA LYS A 313 -9.01 -4.95 25.90
C LYS A 313 -8.67 -3.56 25.32
N ILE A 314 -8.75 -3.41 24.01
CA ILE A 314 -8.53 -2.12 23.33
C ILE A 314 -9.74 -1.22 23.61
N ASP A 315 -9.48 -0.04 24.16
CA ASP A 315 -10.51 0.94 24.46
C ASP A 315 -11.20 1.43 23.18
N SER A 316 -12.54 1.34 23.14
CA SER A 316 -13.33 1.75 21.98
C SER A 316 -13.26 3.23 21.67
N GLU A 317 -12.91 4.08 22.64
CA GLU A 317 -12.68 5.51 22.43
C GLU A 317 -11.58 5.80 21.41
N ILE A 318 -10.64 4.86 21.21
CA ILE A 318 -9.55 5.00 20.24
C ILE A 318 -10.07 4.96 18.80
N TYR A 319 -11.09 4.14 18.53
CA TYR A 319 -11.50 3.82 17.16
C TYR A 319 -12.95 4.19 16.82
N LYS A 320 -13.83 4.41 17.80
CA LYS A 320 -15.27 4.63 17.54
C LYS A 320 -15.56 5.81 16.58
N ASN A 321 -14.68 6.81 16.54
CA ASN A 321 -14.80 8.01 15.72
C ASN A 321 -13.80 8.05 14.55
N ASP A 322 -13.01 7.00 14.33
CA ASP A 322 -12.02 6.92 13.26
C ASP A 322 -12.32 5.73 12.33
N ARG A 323 -12.74 6.03 11.11
CA ARG A 323 -13.14 5.04 10.10
C ARG A 323 -11.95 4.36 9.40
N TYR A 324 -10.72 4.73 9.72
CA TYR A 324 -9.49 4.25 9.09
C TYR A 324 -8.62 3.47 10.09
N MET A 325 -9.29 2.64 10.91
CA MET A 325 -8.67 1.81 11.94
C MET A 325 -8.86 0.32 11.62
N MET A 326 -7.84 -0.46 11.95
CA MET A 326 -7.84 -1.92 11.93
C MET A 326 -7.15 -2.42 13.21
N VAL A 327 -7.24 -3.72 13.47
CA VAL A 327 -6.53 -4.37 14.59
C VAL A 327 -5.65 -5.51 14.10
N GLU A 328 -4.59 -5.80 14.82
CA GLU A 328 -3.76 -6.97 14.58
C GLU A 328 -3.60 -7.88 15.77
N TRP A 329 -3.33 -9.15 15.46
CA TRP A 329 -3.00 -10.20 16.40
C TRP A 329 -2.06 -11.22 15.75
N HIS A 330 -1.49 -12.11 16.56
CA HIS A 330 -0.50 -13.09 16.17
C HIS A 330 -0.94 -14.52 16.56
N LEU A 331 -0.42 -15.51 15.83
CA LEU A 331 -0.56 -16.94 16.16
C LEU A 331 0.63 -17.74 15.64
N TYR A 332 1.12 -18.71 16.41
CA TYR A 332 2.24 -19.57 16.00
C TYR A 332 1.88 -21.03 16.15
N ALA A 333 2.41 -21.91 15.28
CA ALA A 333 2.17 -23.35 15.33
C ALA A 333 2.66 -24.01 16.63
N SER A 334 3.70 -23.44 17.25
CA SER A 334 4.19 -23.87 18.57
C SER A 334 3.44 -23.23 19.75
N GLY A 335 2.52 -22.30 19.49
CA GLY A 335 1.78 -21.57 20.52
C GLY A 335 2.50 -20.30 20.98
N PRO A 336 1.95 -19.58 21.97
CA PRO A 336 2.43 -18.25 22.36
C PRO A 336 3.72 -18.26 23.19
N ASN A 337 4.25 -19.43 23.58
CA ASN A 337 5.34 -19.55 24.55
C ASN A 337 6.64 -20.02 23.90
N LYS A 338 7.73 -19.33 24.21
CA LYS A 338 9.11 -19.69 23.82
C LYS A 338 9.76 -20.67 24.82
N GLU A 339 8.95 -21.36 25.62
CA GLU A 339 9.45 -22.22 26.71
C GLU A 339 9.85 -23.59 26.16
N LYS A 340 11.06 -24.03 26.52
CA LYS A 340 11.56 -25.38 26.23
C LYS A 340 10.59 -26.39 26.85
N ASP A 341 10.13 -27.35 26.05
CA ASP A 341 9.15 -28.38 26.43
C ASP A 341 7.69 -27.90 26.61
N SER A 342 7.35 -26.67 26.15
CA SER A 342 5.96 -26.23 26.11
C SER A 342 5.12 -27.03 25.09
N GLN A 343 3.82 -27.14 25.37
CA GLN A 343 2.90 -27.94 24.57
C GLN A 343 2.85 -27.44 23.12
N LYS A 344 3.17 -28.32 22.16
CA LYS A 344 2.99 -28.05 20.73
C LYS A 344 1.52 -27.75 20.43
N TYR A 345 1.25 -26.56 19.88
CA TYR A 345 -0.10 -26.19 19.44
C TYR A 345 -0.58 -27.03 18.25
N TRP A 346 0.36 -27.56 17.46
CA TRP A 346 0.10 -28.43 16.31
C TRP A 346 0.98 -29.68 16.34
N SER A 347 0.39 -30.86 16.13
CA SER A 347 1.09 -32.14 15.98
C SER A 347 0.46 -32.96 14.86
N GLY A 348 1.26 -33.70 14.11
CA GLY A 348 0.79 -34.56 13.01
C GLY A 348 0.01 -33.80 11.94
N ASP A 349 -1.27 -34.12 11.76
CA ASP A 349 -2.20 -33.41 10.87
C ASP A 349 -3.10 -32.39 11.58
N GLY A 350 -2.85 -32.16 12.87
CA GLY A 350 -3.59 -31.23 13.72
C GLY A 350 -4.94 -31.75 14.20
N LYS A 351 -5.41 -32.94 13.80
CA LYS A 351 -6.73 -33.45 14.22
C LYS A 351 -6.82 -33.72 15.72
N SER A 352 -5.70 -33.94 16.40
CA SER A 352 -5.61 -34.08 17.85
C SER A 352 -5.67 -32.74 18.61
N GLY A 353 -6.50 -31.80 18.15
CA GLY A 353 -6.75 -30.51 18.81
C GLY A 353 -6.08 -29.29 18.17
N GLY A 354 -5.01 -29.46 17.37
CA GLY A 354 -4.33 -28.33 16.74
C GLY A 354 -5.19 -27.55 15.73
N GLN A 355 -6.08 -28.24 15.01
CA GLN A 355 -7.08 -27.60 14.14
C GLN A 355 -8.10 -26.80 14.95
N ALA A 356 -8.62 -27.38 16.04
CA ALA A 356 -9.55 -26.70 16.94
C ALA A 356 -8.94 -25.44 17.56
N ASN A 357 -7.65 -25.48 17.93
CA ASN A 357 -6.93 -24.33 18.45
C ASN A 357 -6.84 -23.17 17.42
N VAL A 358 -6.62 -23.50 16.14
CA VAL A 358 -6.62 -22.53 15.04
C VAL A 358 -8.00 -21.91 14.85
N GLU A 359 -9.03 -22.76 14.78
CA GLU A 359 -10.42 -22.34 14.62
C GLU A 359 -10.87 -21.45 15.78
N GLU A 360 -10.53 -21.81 17.02
CA GLU A 360 -10.83 -21.02 18.21
C GLU A 360 -10.16 -19.64 18.14
N ALA A 361 -8.87 -19.58 17.81
CA ALA A 361 -8.14 -18.33 17.68
C ALA A 361 -8.76 -17.40 16.62
N ILE A 362 -9.12 -17.94 15.46
CA ILE A 362 -9.80 -17.19 14.39
C ILE A 362 -11.19 -16.74 14.86
N SER A 363 -11.91 -17.56 15.60
CA SER A 363 -13.25 -17.24 16.12
C SER A 363 -13.25 -16.03 17.04
N TYR A 364 -12.20 -15.82 17.85
CA TYR A 364 -12.06 -14.62 18.67
C TYR A 364 -11.92 -13.37 17.79
N ALA A 365 -11.16 -13.45 16.68
CA ALA A 365 -10.94 -12.34 15.76
C ALA A 365 -12.21 -11.99 14.97
N THR A 366 -12.93 -12.99 14.46
CA THR A 366 -14.18 -12.78 13.71
C THR A 366 -15.30 -12.30 14.62
N SER A 367 -15.43 -12.86 15.83
CA SER A 367 -16.40 -12.39 16.84
C SER A 367 -16.14 -10.93 17.23
N PHE A 368 -14.88 -10.54 17.43
CA PHE A 368 -14.53 -9.15 17.69
C PHE A 368 -14.88 -8.23 16.52
N SER A 369 -14.55 -8.66 15.29
CA SER A 369 -14.87 -7.90 14.07
C SER A 369 -16.38 -7.72 13.89
N ASN A 370 -17.18 -8.77 14.10
CA ASN A 370 -18.63 -8.73 14.00
C ASN A 370 -19.26 -7.80 15.05
N LYS A 371 -18.69 -7.76 16.27
CA LYS A 371 -19.20 -6.92 17.37
C LYS A 371 -18.86 -5.44 17.19
N THR A 372 -17.68 -5.13 16.68
CA THR A 372 -17.11 -3.77 16.69
C THR A 372 -17.09 -3.10 15.32
N GLY A 373 -17.15 -3.88 14.23
CA GLY A 373 -16.91 -3.42 12.87
C GLY A 373 -15.42 -3.23 12.52
N LEU A 374 -14.48 -3.44 13.45
CA LEU A 374 -13.05 -3.33 13.17
C LEU A 374 -12.54 -4.60 12.51
N LEU A 375 -11.98 -4.46 11.31
CA LEU A 375 -11.40 -5.58 10.59
C LEU A 375 -10.00 -5.93 11.12
N THR A 376 -9.69 -7.22 11.07
CA THR A 376 -8.44 -7.77 11.60
C THR A 376 -7.43 -8.06 10.50
N TYR A 377 -6.15 -7.98 10.87
CA TYR A 377 -4.99 -8.42 10.10
C TYR A 377 -4.10 -9.29 11.01
N LEU A 378 -3.58 -10.41 10.50
CA LEU A 378 -2.69 -11.28 11.26
C LEU A 378 -1.24 -10.83 11.07
N GLY A 379 -0.71 -10.07 12.04
CA GLY A 379 0.57 -9.36 11.92
C GLY A 379 1.80 -10.27 11.88
N ALA A 380 1.71 -11.46 12.46
CA ALA A 380 2.78 -12.45 12.46
C ALA A 380 2.23 -13.85 12.72
N TRP A 381 2.72 -14.81 11.94
CA TRP A 381 2.56 -16.23 12.22
C TRP A 381 3.74 -17.05 11.72
N MET A 382 3.91 -18.26 12.24
CA MET A 382 4.91 -19.22 11.76
C MET A 382 4.40 -20.65 11.81
N PRO A 383 4.75 -21.44 10.78
CA PRO A 383 4.53 -22.87 10.78
C PRO A 383 5.61 -23.66 11.53
N HIS A 384 6.76 -23.05 11.82
CA HIS A 384 7.87 -23.64 12.59
C HIS A 384 8.01 -23.00 13.97
N ASP A 385 8.76 -23.65 14.86
CA ASP A 385 8.99 -23.16 16.21
C ASP A 385 10.11 -22.10 16.30
N ASN A 386 9.99 -21.22 17.30
CA ASN A 386 10.98 -20.21 17.68
C ASN A 386 12.17 -20.76 18.49
N ALA A 387 12.06 -21.95 19.11
CA ALA A 387 13.00 -22.38 20.15
C ALA A 387 13.17 -23.92 20.25
N ASN A 388 13.36 -24.61 19.12
CA ASN A 388 13.63 -26.07 19.01
C ASN A 388 12.46 -27.03 19.29
N GLY A 389 11.23 -26.54 19.36
CA GLY A 389 10.00 -27.30 19.29
C GLY A 389 10.00 -28.11 18.00
N GLY A 390 10.06 -29.43 18.14
CA GLY A 390 10.22 -30.36 17.02
C GLY A 390 9.00 -30.44 16.11
N ILE A 391 8.66 -29.35 15.41
CA ILE A 391 7.72 -29.35 14.30
C ILE A 391 8.49 -29.79 13.07
N THR A 392 8.16 -30.98 12.57
CA THR A 392 8.73 -31.51 11.32
C THR A 392 8.27 -30.67 10.12
N GLU A 393 9.01 -30.72 9.02
CA GLU A 393 8.60 -30.05 7.77
C GLU A 393 7.19 -30.47 7.32
N THR A 394 6.87 -31.77 7.45
CA THR A 394 5.54 -32.30 7.14
C THR A 394 4.45 -31.65 8.01
N GLU A 395 4.67 -31.50 9.30
CA GLU A 395 3.72 -30.84 10.21
C GLU A 395 3.57 -29.36 9.87
N ALA A 396 4.68 -28.66 9.61
CA ALA A 396 4.69 -27.25 9.21
C ALA A 396 3.88 -27.02 7.91
N ILE A 397 4.07 -27.87 6.90
CA ILE A 397 3.29 -27.81 5.64
C ILE A 397 1.80 -28.05 5.91
N LYS A 398 1.46 -29.04 6.73
CA LYS A 398 0.06 -29.36 7.07
C LYS A 398 -0.60 -28.21 7.83
N PHE A 399 0.08 -27.66 8.83
CA PHE A 399 -0.37 -26.48 9.57
C PHE A 399 -0.56 -25.29 8.63
N ALA A 400 0.44 -24.94 7.82
CA ALA A 400 0.36 -23.80 6.91
C ALA A 400 -0.81 -23.92 5.92
N ARG A 401 -1.03 -25.11 5.35
CA ARG A 401 -2.17 -25.35 4.43
C ARG A 401 -3.52 -25.20 5.13
N PHE A 402 -3.66 -25.78 6.32
CA PHE A 402 -4.90 -25.67 7.10
C PHE A 402 -5.14 -24.21 7.53
N PHE A 403 -4.12 -23.59 8.13
CA PHE A 403 -4.20 -22.24 8.68
C PHE A 403 -4.52 -21.19 7.62
N VAL A 404 -3.82 -21.19 6.49
CA VAL A 404 -4.11 -20.26 5.38
C VAL A 404 -5.49 -20.52 4.77
N LYS A 405 -5.94 -21.78 4.72
CA LYS A 405 -7.31 -22.11 4.27
C LYS A 405 -8.36 -21.47 5.19
N GLU A 406 -8.20 -21.60 6.50
CA GLU A 406 -9.15 -21.01 7.47
C GLU A 406 -9.14 -19.48 7.43
N LEU A 407 -7.96 -18.84 7.36
CA LEU A 407 -7.86 -17.38 7.22
C LEU A 407 -8.54 -16.86 5.94
N ARG A 408 -8.42 -17.60 4.83
CA ARG A 408 -9.07 -17.23 3.56
C ARG A 408 -10.59 -17.30 3.62
N LYS A 409 -11.18 -18.25 4.37
CA LYS A 409 -12.64 -18.31 4.55
C LYS A 409 -13.16 -17.02 5.20
N GLU A 410 -12.39 -16.48 6.14
CA GLU A 410 -12.75 -15.29 6.91
C GLU A 410 -12.19 -13.98 6.31
N ASN A 411 -11.56 -14.04 5.14
CA ASN A 411 -10.89 -12.90 4.47
C ASN A 411 -9.85 -12.18 5.35
N ILE A 412 -9.18 -12.91 6.26
CA ILE A 412 -8.17 -12.32 7.14
C ILE A 412 -6.80 -12.33 6.42
N PRO A 413 -6.23 -11.14 6.11
CA PRO A 413 -4.90 -11.03 5.53
C PRO A 413 -3.85 -11.30 6.60
N TRP A 414 -2.64 -11.63 6.17
CA TRP A 414 -1.60 -12.09 7.07
C TRP A 414 -0.19 -11.76 6.58
N SER A 415 0.74 -11.75 7.53
CA SER A 415 2.17 -11.74 7.22
C SER A 415 2.87 -12.90 7.91
N LEU A 416 3.57 -13.72 7.13
CA LEU A 416 4.45 -14.74 7.66
C LEU A 416 5.63 -14.06 8.38
N ASN A 417 6.02 -14.59 9.54
CA ASN A 417 7.11 -14.01 10.30
C ASN A 417 8.47 -14.38 9.70
N VAL A 418 9.30 -13.36 9.43
CA VAL A 418 10.69 -13.43 8.93
C VAL A 418 10.80 -13.95 7.48
N LEU A 419 11.36 -13.11 6.61
CA LEU A 419 11.81 -13.48 5.26
C LEU A 419 13.35 -13.61 5.16
N ASP A 420 14.07 -13.08 6.15
CA ASP A 420 15.47 -12.65 6.04
C ASP A 420 16.53 -13.68 6.50
N ASN A 421 16.24 -14.97 6.33
CA ASN A 421 17.19 -16.05 6.64
C ASN A 421 18.06 -16.39 5.44
#